data_AF-A4JV92-F1
#
_entry.id   AF-A4JV92-F1
#
_cell.length_a   1.000
_cell.length_b   1.000
_cell.length_c   1.000
_cell.angle_alpha   90.00
_cell.angle_beta   90.00
_cell.angle_gamma   90.00
#
_symmetry.space_group_name_H-M   'P 1'
#
loop_
_entity.id
_entity.type
_entity.pdbx_description
1 polymer ?
#
loop_
_entity_poly.entity_id
_entity_poly.type
_entity_poly.pdbx_seq_one_letter_code
_entity_poly.pdbx_strand_id
1 'polypeptide(L)'
;MTKIPQSSSTTYSAEAVIEVLARHGKDPTASQIEEIRSRLNWDVQAPASDNIDEAVMDAARYVLEDPPKLVLRRGAKPSEALREIKMRFDQNPFNPRQRIVTDDGKQLALLEVSASPNGGLHISDIMAVESGKGYGARALAIVLKIADEHHEEITLTAKAYSSKRRALDTPDLRDWYARHGFVVEGGDEIDGFDMVRAPRPKLTLSRKPDDKDPQP
;
A
#
# COMPACT_ATOMS: atom_id res chain seq x y z
N MET A 1 34.14 -19.81 8.33
CA MET A 1 32.68 -19.58 8.31
C MET A 1 32.41 -18.24 8.96
N THR A 2 32.26 -17.20 8.16
CA THR A 2 32.06 -15.81 8.60
C THR A 2 30.58 -15.60 8.91
N LYS A 3 30.23 -15.34 10.17
CA LYS A 3 28.86 -15.01 10.56
C LYS A 3 28.50 -13.64 9.97
N ILE A 4 27.41 -13.58 9.22
CA ILE A 4 26.82 -12.34 8.72
C ILE A 4 26.26 -11.59 9.95
N PRO A 5 26.63 -10.31 10.18
CA PRO A 5 26.06 -9.55 11.29
C PRO A 5 24.57 -9.31 11.04
N GLN A 6 23.75 -9.66 12.04
CA GLN A 6 22.33 -9.35 12.03
C GLN A 6 22.15 -7.85 12.26
N SER A 7 21.57 -7.15 11.28
CA SER A 7 21.20 -5.74 11.41
C SER A 7 20.05 -5.60 12.42
N SER A 8 20.30 -4.94 13.55
CA SER A 8 19.25 -4.42 14.41
C SER A 8 18.66 -3.15 13.78
N SER A 9 17.34 -3.07 13.68
CA SER A 9 16.62 -1.85 13.28
C SER A 9 15.85 -1.31 14.48
N THR A 10 16.01 -0.02 14.77
CA THR A 10 15.25 0.69 15.80
C THR A 10 14.25 1.62 15.13
N THR A 11 12.96 1.44 15.41
CA THR A 11 11.88 2.33 14.96
C THR A 11 11.80 3.53 15.90
N TYR A 12 11.72 4.75 15.34
CA TYR A 12 11.54 5.99 16.10
C TYR A 12 10.19 6.61 15.79
N SER A 13 9.47 7.09 16.81
CA SER A 13 8.24 7.86 16.60
C SER A 13 8.55 9.27 16.10
N ALA A 14 7.61 9.88 15.39
CA ALA A 14 7.72 11.26 14.93
C ALA A 14 7.98 12.23 16.07
N GLU A 15 7.36 11.98 17.23
CA GLU A 15 7.48 12.78 18.44
C GLU A 15 8.89 12.71 19.03
N ALA A 16 9.53 11.53 19.03
CA ALA A 16 10.90 11.38 19.49
C ALA A 16 11.89 12.16 18.60
N VAL A 17 11.67 12.16 17.29
CA VAL A 17 12.50 12.92 16.33
C VAL A 17 12.33 14.43 16.51
N ILE A 18 11.10 14.90 16.68
CA ILE A 18 10.80 16.32 16.93
C ILE A 18 11.45 16.78 18.25
N GLU A 19 11.37 15.96 19.30
CA GLU A 19 11.93 16.28 20.61
C GLU A 19 13.47 16.40 20.57
N VAL A 20 14.15 15.47 19.89
CA VAL A 20 15.60 15.51 19.72
C VAL A 20 16.04 16.75 18.93
N LEU A 21 15.34 17.09 17.84
CA LEU A 21 15.64 18.30 17.06
C LEU A 21 15.55 19.58 17.91
N ALA A 22 14.54 19.69 18.76
CA ALA A 22 14.37 20.82 19.67
C ALA A 22 15.51 20.90 20.70
N ARG A 23 15.92 19.77 21.30
CA ARG A 23 17.05 19.73 22.25
C ARG A 23 18.38 20.20 21.66
N HIS A 24 18.56 20.05 20.34
CA HIS A 24 19.74 20.51 19.61
C HIS A 24 19.59 21.92 18.99
N GLY A 25 18.56 22.68 19.37
CA GLY A 25 18.35 24.05 18.89
C GLY A 25 17.93 24.14 17.43
N LYS A 26 17.41 23.06 16.85
CA LYS A 26 16.88 22.99 15.48
C LYS A 26 15.36 22.82 15.52
N ASP A 27 14.66 23.76 16.16
CA ASP A 27 13.20 23.69 16.28
C ASP A 27 12.54 23.63 14.89
N PRO A 28 11.90 22.50 14.53
CA PRO A 28 11.26 22.37 13.23
C PRO A 28 10.02 23.27 13.18
N THR A 29 9.82 23.91 12.03
CA THR A 29 8.61 24.72 11.77
C THR A 29 7.36 23.83 11.75
N ALA A 30 6.17 24.43 11.92
CA ALA A 30 4.91 23.68 11.88
C ALA A 30 4.71 22.85 10.59
N SER A 31 5.18 23.37 9.45
CA SER A 31 5.17 22.66 8.16
C SER A 31 6.10 21.44 8.17
N GLN A 32 7.28 21.56 8.77
CA GLN A 32 8.25 20.48 8.91
C GLN A 32 7.78 19.42 9.91
N ILE A 33 7.07 19.82 10.96
CA ILE A 33 6.47 18.89 11.93
C ILE A 33 5.42 18.00 11.26
N GLU A 34 4.54 18.56 10.44
CA GLU A 34 3.54 17.78 9.71
C GLU A 34 4.18 16.87 8.65
N GLU A 35 5.25 17.33 8.01
CA GLU A 35 6.03 16.51 7.09
C GLU A 35 6.74 15.35 7.79
N ILE A 36 7.34 15.58 8.96
CA ILE A 36 7.96 14.55 9.80
C ILE A 36 6.92 13.51 10.25
N ARG A 37 5.74 13.95 10.69
CA ARG A 37 4.64 13.04 11.08
C ARG A 37 4.11 12.22 9.91
N SER A 38 3.95 12.85 8.75
CA SER A 38 3.50 12.18 7.53
C SER A 38 4.51 11.12 7.05
N ARG A 39 5.81 11.43 7.12
CA ARG A 39 6.89 10.58 6.61
C ARG A 39 7.33 9.47 7.58
N LEU A 40 7.30 9.72 8.90
CA LEU A 40 7.62 8.71 9.93
C LEU A 40 6.41 7.85 10.32
N ASN A 41 5.26 8.04 9.66
CA ASN A 41 4.19 7.04 9.64
C ASN A 41 4.61 5.76 8.87
N TRP A 42 5.78 5.77 8.21
CA TRP A 42 6.45 4.62 7.61
C TRP A 42 7.72 4.29 8.41
N ASP A 43 7.94 3.00 8.72
CA ASP A 43 9.12 2.51 9.45
C ASP A 43 10.42 2.93 8.72
N VAL A 44 11.00 4.04 9.15
CA VAL A 44 12.31 4.49 8.64
C VAL A 44 13.39 3.67 9.33
N GLN A 45 14.02 2.78 8.56
CA GLN A 45 15.20 2.05 9.02
C GLN A 45 16.41 2.98 8.99
N ALA A 46 16.84 3.42 10.17
CA ALA A 46 18.15 4.04 10.33
C ALA A 46 19.21 2.94 10.51
N PRO A 47 20.45 3.13 10.03
CA PRO A 47 21.55 2.21 10.30
C PRO A 47 21.78 2.11 11.81
N ALA A 48 22.15 0.91 12.29
CA ALA A 48 22.49 0.69 13.68
C ALA A 48 23.68 1.59 14.06
N SER A 49 23.41 2.61 14.86
CA SER A 49 24.42 3.46 15.51
C SER A 49 24.36 3.20 17.00
N ASP A 50 25.53 3.14 17.64
CA ASP A 50 25.62 3.08 19.10
C ASP A 50 25.22 4.42 19.76
N ASN A 51 25.06 5.48 18.96
CA ASN A 51 24.64 6.80 19.37
C ASN A 51 23.30 7.18 18.72
N ILE A 52 22.24 7.17 19.54
CA ILE A 52 20.85 7.44 19.13
C ILE A 52 20.70 8.87 18.58
N ASP A 53 21.38 9.84 19.17
CA ASP A 53 21.27 11.24 18.75
C ASP A 53 21.90 11.45 17.34
N GLU A 54 22.95 10.72 17.03
CA GLU A 54 23.60 10.75 15.71
C GLU A 54 22.74 10.07 14.64
N ALA A 55 22.11 8.93 14.97
CA ALA A 55 21.17 8.25 14.07
C ALA A 55 19.92 9.09 13.77
N VAL A 56 19.39 9.78 14.78
CA VAL A 56 18.23 10.66 14.63
C VAL A 56 18.59 11.90 13.80
N MET A 57 19.80 12.45 13.98
CA MET A 57 20.28 13.59 13.18
C MET A 57 20.58 13.22 11.72
N ASP A 58 21.07 12.00 11.45
CA ASP A 58 21.23 11.49 10.09
C ASP A 58 19.89 11.24 9.39
N ALA A 59 18.90 10.69 10.09
CA ALA A 59 17.54 10.55 9.58
C ALA A 59 16.89 11.92 9.29
N ALA A 60 17.07 12.89 10.19
CA ALA A 60 16.59 14.25 9.97
C ALA A 60 17.30 14.93 8.78
N ARG A 61 18.61 14.70 8.60
CA ARG A 61 19.36 15.23 7.45
C ARG A 61 18.86 14.63 6.13
N TYR A 62 18.61 13.32 6.09
CA TYR A 62 18.05 12.63 4.92
C TYR A 62 16.65 13.14 4.54
N VAL A 63 15.84 13.52 5.53
CA VAL A 63 14.49 14.05 5.31
C VAL A 63 14.50 15.53 4.88
N LEU A 64 15.44 16.33 5.39
CA LEU A 64 15.42 17.80 5.27
C LEU A 64 16.41 18.39 4.25
N GLU A 65 17.57 17.77 4.01
CA GLU A 65 18.64 18.35 3.18
C GLU A 65 18.74 17.75 1.77
N ASP A 66 18.23 16.53 1.56
CA ASP A 66 18.18 15.90 0.24
C ASP A 66 16.71 15.90 -0.23
N PRO A 67 16.23 16.93 -0.97
CA PRO A 67 14.92 16.84 -1.57
C PRO A 67 14.91 15.57 -2.42
N PRO A 68 13.91 14.67 -2.29
CA PRO A 68 13.87 13.52 -3.16
C PRO A 68 13.87 14.07 -4.57
N LYS A 69 14.97 13.85 -5.31
CA LYS A 69 14.96 14.02 -6.75
C LYS A 69 13.73 13.27 -7.19
N LEU A 70 12.83 13.96 -7.87
CA LEU A 70 11.73 13.34 -8.57
C LEU A 70 12.41 12.40 -9.58
N VAL A 71 12.68 11.17 -9.17
CA VAL A 71 13.15 10.13 -10.05
C VAL A 71 11.91 9.79 -10.84
N LEU A 72 11.71 10.51 -11.94
CA LEU A 72 11.00 9.95 -13.09
C LEU A 72 11.68 8.60 -13.34
N ARG A 73 11.08 7.53 -12.81
CA ARG A 73 11.55 6.17 -13.04
C ARG A 73 11.34 5.90 -14.52
N ARG A 74 12.37 6.20 -15.31
CA ARG A 74 12.50 5.80 -16.70
C ARG A 74 12.48 4.28 -16.70
N GLY A 75 11.30 3.72 -17.00
CA GLY A 75 10.97 2.30 -16.92
C GLY A 75 10.31 1.95 -15.59
N ALA A 76 8.98 2.00 -15.53
CA ALA A 76 8.24 1.31 -14.48
C ALA A 76 8.70 -0.16 -14.47
N LYS A 77 9.15 -0.66 -13.32
CA LYS A 77 9.45 -2.09 -13.18
C LYS A 77 8.18 -2.88 -13.48
N PRO A 78 8.26 -4.04 -14.17
CA PRO A 78 7.11 -4.91 -14.35
C PRO A 78 6.45 -5.19 -12.99
N SER A 79 5.12 -5.08 -12.94
CA SER A 79 4.36 -5.36 -11.72
C SER A 79 4.39 -6.86 -11.40
N GLU A 80 4.99 -7.21 -10.27
CA GLU A 80 5.02 -8.57 -9.72
C GLU A 80 3.65 -8.97 -9.21
N ALA A 81 2.89 -8.03 -8.64
CA ALA A 81 1.49 -8.26 -8.25
C ALA A 81 0.63 -8.65 -9.46
N LEU A 82 0.79 -7.94 -10.59
CA LEU A 82 0.12 -8.25 -11.85
C LEU A 82 0.54 -9.63 -12.39
N ARG A 83 1.82 -9.96 -12.29
CA ARG A 83 2.34 -11.28 -12.70
C ARG A 83 1.70 -12.38 -11.88
N GLU A 84 1.65 -12.24 -10.55
CA GLU A 84 1.00 -13.21 -9.67
C GLU A 84 -0.50 -13.32 -9.99
N ILE A 85 -1.23 -12.21 -10.12
CA ILE A 85 -2.65 -12.21 -10.48
C ILE A 85 -2.89 -13.01 -11.77
N LYS A 86 -2.04 -12.82 -12.79
CA LYS A 86 -2.15 -13.52 -14.06
C LYS A 86 -1.81 -15.01 -13.98
N MET A 87 -0.99 -15.43 -13.03
CA MET A 87 -0.65 -16.83 -12.79
C MET A 87 -1.70 -17.53 -11.91
N ARG A 88 -2.24 -16.81 -10.92
CA ARG A 88 -3.15 -17.33 -9.91
C ARG A 88 -4.58 -17.48 -10.42
N PHE A 89 -5.03 -16.57 -11.29
CA PHE A 89 -6.40 -16.55 -11.77
C PHE A 89 -6.48 -16.87 -13.26
N ASP A 90 -7.46 -17.69 -13.61
CA ASP A 90 -7.72 -18.06 -14.99
C ASP A 90 -8.15 -16.85 -15.80
N GLN A 91 -7.75 -16.82 -17.06
CA GLN A 91 -8.26 -15.85 -18.03
C GLN A 91 -9.73 -16.15 -18.33
N ASN A 92 -10.57 -15.11 -18.40
CA ASN A 92 -11.94 -15.28 -18.86
C ASN A 92 -11.92 -15.70 -20.35
N PRO A 93 -12.49 -16.87 -20.72
CA PRO A 93 -12.47 -17.36 -22.11
C PRO A 93 -13.25 -16.47 -23.08
N PHE A 94 -14.15 -15.62 -22.59
CA PHE A 94 -14.96 -14.71 -23.41
C PHE A 94 -14.38 -13.29 -23.47
N ASN A 95 -13.47 -12.94 -22.56
CA ASN A 95 -12.80 -11.64 -22.56
C ASN A 95 -11.36 -11.80 -22.04
N PRO A 96 -10.35 -11.83 -22.91
CA PRO A 96 -8.97 -12.10 -22.50
C PRO A 96 -8.37 -11.01 -21.59
N ARG A 97 -8.98 -9.82 -21.53
CA ARG A 97 -8.58 -8.73 -20.63
C ARG A 97 -8.95 -9.02 -19.18
N GLN A 98 -9.92 -9.90 -18.95
CA GLN A 98 -10.43 -10.25 -17.63
C GLN A 98 -9.77 -11.50 -17.05
N ARG A 99 -9.76 -11.55 -15.73
CA ARG A 99 -9.36 -12.69 -14.89
C ARG A 99 -10.54 -13.11 -14.03
N ILE A 100 -10.68 -14.40 -13.78
CA ILE A 100 -11.73 -14.97 -12.93
C ILE A 100 -11.16 -15.12 -11.52
N VAL A 101 -11.52 -14.21 -10.63
CA VAL A 101 -11.06 -14.25 -9.23
C VAL A 101 -11.81 -15.37 -8.51
N THR A 102 -11.06 -16.33 -7.98
CA THR A 102 -11.58 -17.48 -7.24
C THR A 102 -11.05 -17.51 -5.81
N ASP A 103 -11.85 -18.10 -4.92
CA ASP A 103 -11.49 -18.36 -3.53
C ASP A 103 -12.11 -19.70 -3.11
N ASP A 104 -11.29 -20.67 -2.70
CA ASP A 104 -11.69 -22.05 -2.41
C ASP A 104 -12.56 -22.70 -3.51
N GLY A 105 -12.14 -22.55 -4.78
CA GLY A 105 -12.84 -23.09 -5.95
C GLY A 105 -14.13 -22.36 -6.32
N LYS A 106 -14.53 -21.32 -5.57
CA LYS A 106 -15.70 -20.51 -5.87
C LYS A 106 -15.31 -19.27 -6.67
N GLN A 107 -16.02 -19.02 -7.78
CA GLN A 107 -15.88 -17.78 -8.54
C GLN A 107 -16.51 -16.61 -7.77
N LEU A 108 -15.75 -15.52 -7.61
CA LEU A 108 -16.17 -14.34 -6.88
C LEU A 108 -16.43 -13.15 -7.81
N ALA A 109 -15.51 -12.88 -8.73
CA ALA A 109 -15.58 -11.71 -9.59
C ALA A 109 -14.83 -11.91 -10.92
N LEU A 110 -15.21 -11.12 -11.91
CA LEU A 110 -14.42 -10.84 -13.10
C LEU A 110 -13.60 -9.58 -12.83
N LEU A 111 -12.30 -9.64 -13.08
CA LEU A 111 -11.35 -8.59 -12.75
C LEU A 111 -10.57 -8.20 -14.01
N GLU A 112 -10.58 -6.93 -14.38
CA GLU A 112 -9.67 -6.38 -15.39
C GLU A 112 -8.55 -5.61 -14.70
N VAL A 113 -7.30 -6.06 -14.89
CA VAL A 113 -6.11 -5.41 -14.35
C VAL A 113 -5.02 -5.22 -15.39
N SER A 114 -4.24 -4.17 -15.21
CA SER A 114 -3.06 -3.84 -16.00
C SER A 114 -1.95 -3.26 -15.12
N ALA A 115 -0.80 -2.96 -15.74
CA ALA A 115 0.24 -2.21 -15.05
C ALA A 115 -0.15 -0.73 -15.04
N SER A 116 0.00 -0.07 -13.90
CA SER A 116 -0.19 1.38 -13.81
C SER A 116 0.92 2.11 -14.59
N PRO A 117 0.62 3.25 -15.25
CA PRO A 117 1.62 4.05 -15.97
C PRO A 117 2.83 4.47 -15.11
N ASN A 118 2.59 4.67 -13.81
CA ASN A 118 3.61 5.10 -12.85
C ASN A 118 4.30 3.92 -12.13
N GLY A 119 3.96 2.68 -12.51
CA GLY A 119 4.34 1.45 -11.81
C GLY A 119 3.27 0.99 -10.82
N GLY A 120 3.27 -0.31 -10.50
CA GLY A 120 2.24 -0.94 -9.68
C GLY A 120 1.05 -1.47 -10.49
N LEU A 121 -0.09 -1.66 -9.81
CA LEU A 121 -1.29 -2.29 -10.36
C LEU A 121 -2.34 -1.22 -10.71
N HIS A 122 -3.00 -1.38 -11.84
CA HIS A 122 -4.19 -0.60 -12.18
C HIS A 122 -5.40 -1.54 -12.30
N ILE A 123 -6.47 -1.26 -11.56
CA ILE A 123 -7.75 -1.98 -11.67
C ILE A 123 -8.66 -1.16 -12.57
N SER A 124 -8.99 -1.71 -13.74
CA SER A 124 -9.90 -1.07 -14.69
C SER A 124 -11.36 -1.45 -14.45
N ASP A 125 -11.62 -2.68 -13.99
CA ASP A 125 -12.97 -3.13 -13.66
C ASP A 125 -12.94 -4.29 -12.66
N ILE A 126 -13.95 -4.36 -11.80
CA ILE A 126 -14.21 -5.50 -10.92
C ILE A 126 -15.71 -5.74 -10.79
N MET A 127 -16.16 -6.89 -11.29
CA MET A 127 -17.57 -7.24 -11.36
C MET A 127 -17.83 -8.52 -10.59
N ALA A 128 -18.60 -8.42 -9.50
CA ALA A 128 -19.02 -9.59 -8.75
C ALA A 128 -19.90 -10.51 -9.62
N VAL A 129 -19.66 -11.83 -9.57
CA VAL A 129 -20.50 -12.80 -10.29
C VAL A 129 -21.94 -12.82 -9.77
N GLU A 130 -22.11 -12.45 -8.49
CA GLU A 130 -23.41 -12.33 -7.84
C GLU A 130 -23.42 -11.11 -6.91
N SER A 131 -24.26 -10.13 -7.23
CA SER A 131 -24.41 -8.91 -6.43
C SER A 131 -25.04 -9.21 -5.05
N GLY A 132 -24.65 -8.45 -4.03
CA GLY A 132 -25.22 -8.56 -2.68
C GLY A 132 -24.69 -9.72 -1.82
N LYS A 133 -23.76 -10.54 -2.32
CA LYS A 133 -23.11 -11.63 -1.56
C LYS A 133 -21.75 -11.25 -0.94
N GLY A 134 -21.33 -10.00 -1.10
CA GLY A 134 -20.01 -9.54 -0.68
C GLY A 134 -18.84 -10.07 -1.54
N TYR A 135 -19.11 -10.72 -2.68
CA TYR A 135 -18.04 -11.28 -3.52
C TYR A 135 -17.11 -10.22 -4.10
N GLY A 136 -17.62 -9.03 -4.45
CA GLY A 136 -16.77 -7.92 -4.90
C GLY A 136 -15.77 -7.51 -3.82
N ALA A 137 -16.20 -7.41 -2.56
CA ALA A 137 -15.34 -7.04 -1.44
C ALA A 137 -14.30 -8.12 -1.13
N ARG A 138 -14.69 -9.40 -1.21
CA ARG A 138 -13.77 -10.53 -1.04
C ARG A 138 -12.73 -10.60 -2.17
N ALA A 139 -13.18 -10.47 -3.42
CA ALA A 139 -12.29 -10.45 -4.57
C ALA A 139 -11.30 -9.28 -4.50
N LEU A 140 -11.77 -8.08 -4.16
CA LEU A 140 -10.91 -6.92 -3.94
C LEU A 140 -9.91 -7.21 -2.81
N ALA A 141 -10.34 -7.73 -1.66
CA ALA A 141 -9.44 -8.04 -0.55
C ALA A 141 -8.31 -9.01 -0.94
N ILE A 142 -8.57 -9.99 -1.81
CA ILE A 142 -7.53 -10.89 -2.33
C ILE A 142 -6.53 -10.11 -3.20
N VAL A 143 -7.02 -9.25 -4.11
CA VAL A 143 -6.16 -8.41 -4.96
C VAL A 143 -5.31 -7.46 -4.11
N LEU A 144 -5.91 -6.80 -3.12
CA LEU A 144 -5.21 -5.93 -2.19
C LEU A 144 -4.10 -6.66 -1.44
N LYS A 145 -4.38 -7.89 -0.98
CA LYS A 145 -3.39 -8.71 -0.29
C LYS A 145 -2.20 -9.02 -1.19
N ILE A 146 -2.43 -9.37 -2.46
CA ILE A 146 -1.35 -9.63 -3.42
C ILE A 146 -0.51 -8.37 -3.62
N ALA A 147 -1.14 -7.20 -3.83
CA ALA A 147 -0.42 -5.94 -3.96
C ALA A 147 0.38 -5.57 -2.70
N ASP A 148 -0.20 -5.79 -1.51
CA ASP A 148 0.47 -5.57 -0.22
C ASP A 148 1.68 -6.50 -0.05
N GLU A 149 1.59 -7.76 -0.50
CA GLU A 149 2.69 -8.75 -0.46
C GLU A 149 3.84 -8.41 -1.41
N HIS A 150 3.58 -7.71 -2.51
CA HIS A 150 4.59 -7.21 -3.45
C HIS A 150 4.99 -5.74 -3.23
N HIS A 151 4.44 -5.10 -2.21
CA HIS A 151 4.65 -3.68 -1.92
C HIS A 151 4.33 -2.75 -3.11
N GLU A 152 3.24 -3.03 -3.80
CA GLU A 152 2.80 -2.27 -4.97
C GLU A 152 1.58 -1.38 -4.67
N GLU A 153 1.63 -0.17 -5.20
CA GLU A 153 0.49 0.74 -5.22
C GLU A 153 -0.58 0.23 -6.18
N ILE A 154 -1.85 0.53 -5.85
CA ILE A 154 -2.98 0.25 -6.72
C ILE A 154 -3.67 1.56 -7.10
N THR A 155 -3.91 1.74 -8.40
CA THR A 155 -4.73 2.84 -8.94
C THR A 155 -6.02 2.30 -9.56
N LEU A 156 -7.07 3.12 -9.55
CA LEU A 156 -8.34 2.84 -10.24
C LEU A 156 -9.11 4.13 -10.51
N THR A 157 -10.14 4.04 -11.36
CA THR A 157 -11.15 5.08 -11.51
C THR A 157 -12.51 4.53 -11.07
N ALA A 158 -13.08 5.08 -10.00
CA ALA A 158 -14.39 4.71 -9.52
C ALA A 158 -15.47 5.39 -10.38
N LYS A 159 -16.01 4.65 -11.34
CA LYS A 159 -17.09 5.10 -12.22
C LYS A 159 -18.16 4.02 -12.38
N ALA A 160 -19.40 4.32 -12.02
CA ALA A 160 -20.49 3.38 -12.20
C ALA A 160 -20.98 3.38 -13.66
N TYR A 161 -21.09 2.20 -14.28
CA TYR A 161 -21.57 2.04 -15.65
C TYR A 161 -23.09 1.84 -15.76
N SER A 162 -23.82 1.78 -14.64
CA SER A 162 -25.24 1.40 -14.64
C SER A 162 -26.09 2.32 -13.79
N SER A 163 -27.22 2.75 -14.35
CA SER A 163 -28.31 3.42 -13.63
C SER A 163 -29.28 2.45 -12.93
N LYS A 164 -28.96 1.14 -12.88
CA LYS A 164 -29.82 0.15 -12.25
C LYS A 164 -29.85 0.37 -10.73
N ARG A 165 -31.06 0.39 -10.16
CA ARG A 165 -31.35 0.55 -8.72
C ARG A 165 -30.62 -0.37 -7.73
N ARG A 166 -29.98 -1.44 -8.20
CA ARG A 166 -29.23 -2.42 -7.38
C ARG A 166 -27.71 -2.36 -7.60
N ALA A 167 -27.24 -1.50 -8.50
CA ALA A 167 -25.83 -1.19 -8.65
C ALA A 167 -25.49 0.04 -7.79
N LEU A 168 -24.25 0.14 -7.36
CA LEU A 168 -23.74 1.36 -6.73
C LEU A 168 -23.71 2.45 -7.80
N ASP A 169 -24.11 3.67 -7.42
CA ASP A 169 -23.80 4.84 -8.23
C ASP A 169 -22.32 5.25 -8.04
N THR A 170 -21.86 6.27 -8.78
CA THR A 170 -20.46 6.68 -8.74
C THR A 170 -20.01 7.15 -7.34
N PRO A 171 -20.77 7.98 -6.60
CA PRO A 171 -20.45 8.33 -5.22
C PRO A 171 -20.40 7.11 -4.27
N ASP A 172 -21.37 6.21 -4.35
CA ASP A 172 -21.41 4.99 -3.52
C ASP A 172 -20.23 4.07 -3.82
N LEU A 173 -19.80 3.99 -5.09
CA LEU A 173 -18.65 3.21 -5.52
C LEU A 173 -17.35 3.80 -5.00
N ARG A 174 -17.18 5.13 -5.06
CA ARG A 174 -16.06 5.85 -4.43
C ARG A 174 -16.00 5.52 -2.93
N ASP A 175 -17.12 5.65 -2.22
CA ASP A 175 -17.17 5.39 -0.78
C ASP A 175 -16.92 3.91 -0.47
N TRP A 176 -17.33 3.01 -1.36
CA TRP A 176 -17.00 1.60 -1.27
C TRP A 176 -15.49 1.36 -1.35
N TYR A 177 -14.80 1.93 -2.34
CA TYR A 177 -13.34 1.83 -2.44
C TYR A 177 -12.63 2.51 -1.26
N ALA A 178 -13.12 3.65 -0.78
CA ALA A 178 -12.54 4.35 0.35
C ALA A 178 -12.46 3.47 1.62
N ARG A 179 -13.49 2.65 1.88
CA ARG A 179 -13.49 1.67 2.99
C ARG A 179 -12.37 0.62 2.87
N HIS A 180 -11.85 0.40 1.68
CA HIS A 180 -10.74 -0.51 1.41
C HIS A 180 -9.37 0.18 1.43
N GLY A 181 -9.31 1.48 1.78
CA GLY A 181 -8.09 2.25 1.94
C GLY A 181 -7.67 3.04 0.71
N PHE A 182 -8.55 3.18 -0.29
CA PHE A 182 -8.31 4.07 -1.41
C PHE A 182 -8.56 5.53 -1.02
N VAL A 183 -7.76 6.43 -1.57
CA VAL A 183 -7.86 7.89 -1.41
C VAL A 183 -8.10 8.50 -2.78
N VAL A 184 -8.97 9.52 -2.84
CA VAL A 184 -9.26 10.25 -4.09
C VAL A 184 -8.10 11.20 -4.39
N GLU A 185 -7.56 11.13 -5.61
CA GLU A 185 -6.54 12.06 -6.11
C GLU A 185 -7.08 13.02 -7.18
N GLY A 186 -8.21 12.68 -7.82
CA GLY A 186 -8.80 13.50 -8.87
C GLY A 186 -10.17 13.01 -9.33
N GLY A 187 -10.68 13.68 -10.36
CA GLY A 187 -11.97 13.36 -11.00
C GLY A 187 -13.20 13.91 -10.26
N ASP A 188 -14.37 13.53 -10.74
CA ASP A 188 -15.68 13.97 -10.25
C ASP A 188 -16.78 12.92 -10.48
N GLU A 189 -18.03 13.26 -10.17
CA GLU A 189 -19.17 12.33 -10.30
C GLU A 189 -19.49 11.94 -11.76
N ILE A 190 -19.19 12.83 -12.71
CA ILE A 190 -19.50 12.66 -14.14
C ILE A 190 -18.42 11.80 -14.80
N ASP A 191 -17.16 12.14 -14.54
CA ASP A 191 -16.01 11.48 -15.16
C ASP A 191 -15.56 10.25 -14.38
N GLY A 192 -15.89 10.16 -13.10
CA GLY A 192 -15.42 9.15 -12.16
C GLY A 192 -14.34 9.70 -11.25
N PHE A 193 -14.12 9.06 -10.10
CA PHE A 193 -13.10 9.47 -9.14
C PHE A 193 -11.83 8.65 -9.35
N ASP A 194 -10.71 9.31 -9.64
CA ASP A 194 -9.41 8.65 -9.69
C ASP A 194 -8.92 8.43 -8.26
N MET A 195 -8.59 7.17 -7.94
CA MET A 195 -8.25 6.76 -6.60
C MET A 195 -6.96 5.95 -6.56
N VAL A 196 -6.19 6.15 -5.49
CA VAL A 196 -4.93 5.47 -5.22
C VAL A 196 -5.00 4.75 -3.87
N ARG A 197 -4.32 3.62 -3.75
CA ARG A 197 -4.07 2.95 -2.47
C ARG A 197 -2.62 2.52 -2.37
N ALA A 198 -1.91 3.09 -1.40
CA ALA A 198 -0.58 2.64 -1.02
C ALA A 198 -0.61 1.22 -0.41
N PRO A 199 0.46 0.42 -0.60
CA PRO A 199 0.54 -0.91 -0.01
C PRO A 199 0.58 -0.82 1.52
N ARG A 200 -0.12 -1.74 2.21
CA ARG A 200 -0.10 -1.83 3.68
C ARG A 200 0.97 -2.83 4.11
N PRO A 201 1.95 -2.42 4.94
CA PRO A 201 2.95 -3.36 5.44
C PRO A 201 2.28 -4.43 6.31
N LYS A 202 2.62 -5.69 6.06
CA LYS A 202 2.20 -6.81 6.90
C LYS A 202 3.04 -6.78 8.17
N LEU A 203 2.51 -6.19 9.24
CA LEU A 203 3.11 -6.26 10.58
C LEU A 203 3.12 -7.72 11.03
N THR A 204 4.21 -8.42 10.72
CA THR A 204 4.43 -9.77 11.25
C THR A 204 5.13 -9.56 12.58
N LEU A 205 4.36 -9.53 13.67
CA LEU A 205 4.91 -9.57 15.03
C LEU A 205 5.60 -10.94 15.20
N SER A 206 6.87 -11.02 14.86
CA SER A 206 7.70 -12.17 15.19
C SER A 206 7.94 -12.11 16.69
N ARG A 207 7.10 -12.82 17.45
CA ARG A 207 7.36 -13.07 18.86
C ARG A 207 8.66 -13.88 18.89
N LYS A 208 9.75 -13.29 19.39
CA LYS A 208 10.93 -14.09 19.76
C LYS A 208 10.41 -15.23 20.65
N PRO A 209 10.82 -16.49 20.44
CA PRO A 209 10.58 -17.50 21.46
C PRO A 209 11.21 -16.96 22.74
N ASP A 210 10.40 -16.70 23.76
CA ASP A 210 10.89 -16.32 25.07
C ASP A 210 11.80 -17.46 25.55
N ASP A 211 13.06 -17.11 25.81
CA ASP A 211 13.98 -18.00 26.49
C ASP A 211 13.38 -18.31 27.87
N LYS A 212 12.97 -19.58 28.03
CA LYS A 212 12.58 -20.28 29.27
C LYS A 212 11.17 -20.03 29.79
N ASP A 213 10.25 -20.88 29.34
CA ASP A 213 9.30 -21.48 30.29
C ASP A 213 10.09 -22.42 31.21
N PRO A 214 10.12 -22.23 32.54
CA PRO A 214 10.61 -23.26 33.44
C PRO A 214 9.65 -24.44 33.34
N GLN A 215 10.13 -25.56 32.80
CA GLN A 215 9.40 -26.82 32.90
C GLN A 215 9.17 -27.18 34.38
N PRO A 216 8.03 -27.79 34.71
CA PRO A 216 7.69 -28.22 36.07
C PRO A 216 8.64 -29.31 36.61
#